data_AF-A0A7K4D6X1-F1
#
_entry.id   AF-A0A7K4D6X1-F1
#
_cell.length_a   1.000
_cell.length_b   1.000
_cell.length_c   1.000
_cell.angle_alpha   90.00
_cell.angle_beta   90.00
_cell.angle_gamma   90.00
#
_symmetry.space_group_name_H-M   'P 1'
#
loop_
_entity.id
_entity.type
_entity.pdbx_description
1 polymer ?
#
loop_
_entity_poly.entity_id
_entity_poly.type
_entity_poly.pdbx_seq_one_letter_code
_entity_poly.pdbx_strand_id
1 'polypeptide(L)'
;IPISILGIDRREEMLWIASDPALRENFPPCIKNILLKGASPKGKHRTAAILAAFLGQSGYSEQDARRLWLEATDVEERIFSEWFQKMHCPKCETLKKESKGYPDLGVGDLGLCQPDELCREFQGPVDYACRRLSEKDGCQIHIKTLYRVRVFDWSRGLECEIELSEAELADLNELLAEMQEQKEKTLVYTRIKAHGRIRHRFALKNNEGPRRQMLSDLL
;
A
#
# COMPACT_ATOMS: atom_id res chain seq x y z
N ILE A 1 22.64 4.31 5.63
CA ILE A 1 22.90 3.09 6.41
C ILE A 1 23.66 2.13 5.52
N PRO A 2 24.91 1.74 5.82
CA PRO A 2 25.62 0.73 5.05
C PRO A 2 24.90 -0.62 5.19
N ILE A 3 24.70 -1.32 4.08
CA ILE A 3 23.95 -2.58 4.06
C ILE A 3 24.62 -3.63 3.16
N SER A 4 24.31 -4.90 3.41
CA SER A 4 24.55 -6.00 2.47
C SER A 4 23.24 -6.67 2.10
N ILE A 5 23.09 -7.07 0.83
CA ILE A 5 21.93 -7.83 0.37
C ILE A 5 22.15 -9.31 0.70
N LEU A 6 21.20 -9.92 1.40
CA LEU A 6 21.24 -11.33 1.80
C LEU A 6 20.37 -12.21 0.90
N GLY A 7 19.30 -11.65 0.34
CA GLY A 7 18.40 -12.35 -0.57
C GLY A 7 17.29 -11.46 -1.09
N ILE A 8 16.72 -11.84 -2.23
CA ILE A 8 15.63 -11.12 -2.89
C ILE A 8 14.55 -12.15 -3.26
N ASP A 9 13.35 -12.00 -2.71
CA ASP A 9 12.22 -12.86 -2.99
C ASP A 9 11.14 -12.08 -3.76
N ARG A 10 10.73 -12.57 -4.92
CA ARG A 10 9.62 -12.01 -5.69
C ARG A 10 8.29 -12.38 -5.05
N ARG A 11 7.39 -11.42 -4.89
CA ARG A 11 6.01 -11.60 -4.46
C ARG A 11 5.04 -10.93 -5.40
N GLU A 12 3.97 -11.63 -5.70
CA GLU A 12 2.86 -11.12 -6.50
C GLU A 12 1.72 -10.79 -5.55
N GLU A 13 1.25 -9.56 -5.63
CA GLU A 13 0.09 -9.08 -4.90
C GLU A 13 -1.13 -9.27 -5.81
N MET A 14 -2.04 -10.11 -5.32
CA MET A 14 -3.26 -10.49 -6.02
C MET A 14 -4.46 -9.82 -5.38
N LEU A 15 -5.33 -9.26 -6.22
CA LEU A 15 -6.59 -8.66 -5.82
C LEU A 15 -7.73 -9.59 -6.21
N TRP A 16 -8.46 -10.07 -5.21
CA TRP A 16 -9.72 -10.76 -5.46
C TRP A 16 -10.80 -9.76 -5.86
N ILE A 17 -11.57 -10.10 -6.89
CA ILE A 17 -12.72 -9.36 -7.40
C ILE A 17 -13.91 -10.33 -7.51
N ALA A 18 -15.08 -9.89 -7.02
CA ALA A 18 -16.32 -10.67 -7.17
C ALA A 18 -16.69 -10.82 -8.65
N SER A 19 -17.16 -12.01 -9.04
CA SER A 19 -17.60 -12.26 -10.42
C SER A 19 -18.81 -11.43 -10.81
N ASP A 20 -19.74 -11.23 -9.86
CA ASP A 20 -20.96 -10.46 -10.03
C ASP A 20 -20.94 -9.20 -9.15
N PRO A 21 -21.50 -8.08 -9.63
CA PRO A 21 -21.57 -6.85 -8.87
C PRO A 21 -22.43 -7.04 -7.60
N ALA A 22 -21.88 -6.65 -6.45
CA ALA A 22 -22.62 -6.71 -5.20
C ALA A 22 -23.87 -5.82 -5.25
N LEU A 23 -25.01 -6.36 -4.80
CA LEU A 23 -26.26 -5.63 -4.73
C LEU A 23 -26.16 -4.45 -3.74
N ARG A 24 -26.72 -3.29 -4.11
CA ARG A 24 -26.59 -2.06 -3.31
C ARG A 24 -27.22 -2.18 -1.92
N GLU A 25 -28.32 -2.92 -1.80
CA GLU A 25 -28.98 -3.22 -0.53
C GLU A 25 -28.05 -3.97 0.45
N ASN A 26 -27.11 -4.75 -0.08
CA ASN A 26 -26.13 -5.51 0.70
C ASN A 26 -24.89 -4.68 1.05
N PHE A 27 -24.80 -3.41 0.66
CA PHE A 27 -23.66 -2.60 1.03
C PHE A 27 -23.58 -2.43 2.56
N PRO A 28 -22.37 -2.49 3.13
CA PRO A 28 -22.18 -2.26 4.56
C PRO A 28 -22.51 -0.81 4.92
N PRO A 29 -22.85 -0.54 6.19
CA PRO A 29 -23.17 0.81 6.66
C PRO A 29 -22.11 1.86 6.32
N CYS A 30 -20.82 1.51 6.38
CA CYS A 30 -19.74 2.45 6.05
C CYS A 30 -19.77 2.92 4.58
N ILE A 31 -20.04 2.03 3.63
CA ILE A 31 -20.14 2.37 2.20
C ILE A 31 -21.45 3.13 1.93
N LYS A 32 -22.57 2.69 2.52
CA LYS A 32 -23.85 3.42 2.44
C LYS A 32 -23.69 4.86 2.93
N ASN A 33 -22.99 5.07 4.05
CA ASN A 33 -22.73 6.39 4.60
C ASN A 33 -21.82 7.24 3.73
N ILE A 34 -20.85 6.65 3.02
CA ILE A 34 -20.04 7.37 2.02
C ILE A 34 -20.92 7.86 0.87
N LEU A 35 -21.81 7.01 0.35
CA LEU A 35 -22.73 7.38 -0.72
C LEU A 35 -23.75 8.44 -0.29
N LEU A 36 -24.26 8.35 0.96
CA LEU A 36 -25.30 9.24 1.48
C LEU A 36 -24.78 10.62 1.90
N LYS A 37 -23.61 10.71 2.53
CA LYS A 37 -23.12 11.99 3.09
C LYS A 37 -22.61 12.95 2.01
N GLY A 38 -22.44 12.50 0.76
CA GLY A 38 -21.79 13.28 -0.29
C GLY A 38 -20.37 13.73 0.14
N ALA A 39 -19.74 14.58 -0.66
CA ALA A 39 -18.39 15.07 -0.38
C ALA A 39 -18.36 16.01 0.85
N SER A 40 -18.28 15.45 2.07
CA SER A 40 -17.85 16.22 3.23
C SER A 40 -16.42 16.72 2.96
N PRO A 41 -16.10 18.01 3.18
CA PRO A 41 -14.76 18.53 2.91
C PRO A 41 -13.68 17.75 3.67
N LYS A 42 -14.02 17.28 4.88
CA LYS A 42 -13.14 16.49 5.73
C LYS A 42 -13.12 15.04 5.25
N GLY A 43 -12.00 14.65 4.65
CA GLY A 43 -11.73 13.26 4.30
C GLY A 43 -12.22 12.81 2.92
N LYS A 44 -12.65 13.73 2.06
CA LYS A 44 -13.13 13.42 0.70
C LYS A 44 -12.21 12.51 -0.13
N HIS A 45 -10.90 12.76 -0.13
CA HIS A 45 -9.95 11.88 -0.83
C HIS A 45 -9.87 10.47 -0.25
N ARG A 46 -10.03 10.34 1.08
CA ARG A 46 -10.03 9.03 1.78
C ARG A 46 -11.28 8.24 1.40
N THR A 47 -12.46 8.87 1.48
CA THR A 47 -13.74 8.22 1.14
C THR A 47 -13.84 7.88 -0.34
N ALA A 48 -13.33 8.75 -1.21
CA ALA A 48 -13.26 8.49 -2.65
C ALA A 48 -12.35 7.30 -2.99
N ALA A 49 -11.18 7.20 -2.36
CA ALA A 49 -10.28 6.06 -2.51
C ALA A 49 -10.92 4.74 -2.02
N ILE A 50 -11.56 4.77 -0.84
CA ILE A 50 -12.29 3.63 -0.27
C ILE A 50 -13.39 3.16 -1.23
N LEU A 51 -14.19 4.10 -1.75
CA LEU A 51 -15.32 3.79 -2.62
C LEU A 51 -14.86 3.20 -3.95
N ALA A 52 -13.82 3.77 -4.57
CA ALA A 52 -13.25 3.24 -5.82
C ALA A 52 -12.73 1.80 -5.64
N ALA A 53 -11.97 1.54 -4.57
CA ALA A 53 -11.46 0.21 -4.27
C ALA A 53 -12.59 -0.79 -3.96
N PHE A 54 -13.61 -0.36 -3.19
CA PHE A 54 -14.77 -1.19 -2.88
C PHE A 54 -15.55 -1.59 -4.13
N LEU A 55 -15.91 -0.63 -4.99
CA LEU A 55 -16.69 -0.89 -6.20
C LEU A 55 -15.92 -1.83 -7.15
N GLY A 56 -14.61 -1.59 -7.32
CA GLY A 56 -13.76 -2.45 -8.14
C GLY A 56 -13.69 -3.89 -7.62
N GLN A 57 -13.49 -4.09 -6.32
CA GLN A 57 -13.41 -5.43 -5.74
C GLN A 57 -14.76 -6.13 -5.59
N SER A 58 -15.86 -5.39 -5.55
CA SER A 58 -17.21 -5.93 -5.44
C SER A 58 -17.86 -6.24 -6.80
N GLY A 59 -17.07 -6.29 -7.88
CA GLY A 59 -17.50 -6.80 -9.19
C GLY A 59 -18.16 -5.77 -10.10
N TYR A 60 -18.17 -4.48 -9.75
CA TYR A 60 -18.74 -3.46 -10.64
C TYR A 60 -17.88 -3.25 -11.89
N SER A 61 -18.55 -3.04 -13.02
CA SER A 61 -17.90 -2.55 -14.25
C SER A 61 -17.29 -1.17 -14.01
N GLU A 62 -16.22 -0.83 -14.73
CA GLU A 62 -15.60 0.50 -14.61
C GLU A 62 -16.61 1.62 -14.88
N GLN A 63 -17.47 1.46 -15.88
CA GLN A 63 -18.48 2.45 -16.24
C GLN A 63 -19.51 2.66 -15.11
N ASP A 64 -20.05 1.59 -14.54
CA ASP A 64 -21.04 1.67 -13.47
C ASP A 64 -20.43 2.16 -12.16
N ALA A 65 -19.24 1.67 -11.83
CA ALA A 65 -18.49 2.12 -10.67
C ALA A 65 -18.14 3.60 -10.76
N ARG A 66 -17.69 4.07 -11.92
CA ARG A 66 -17.33 5.48 -12.16
C ARG A 66 -18.54 6.40 -12.01
N ARG A 67 -19.70 6.01 -12.55
CA ARG A 67 -20.95 6.74 -12.36
C ARG A 67 -21.31 6.87 -10.87
N LEU A 68 -21.33 5.74 -10.15
CA LEU A 68 -21.60 5.70 -8.71
C LEU A 68 -20.61 6.53 -7.90
N TRP A 69 -19.35 6.50 -8.28
CA TRP A 69 -18.28 7.23 -7.62
C TRP A 69 -18.45 8.74 -7.81
N LEU A 70 -18.69 9.19 -9.04
CA LEU A 70 -18.93 10.61 -9.37
C LEU A 70 -20.19 11.18 -8.69
N GLU A 71 -21.21 10.37 -8.47
CA GLU A 71 -22.41 10.77 -7.70
C GLU A 71 -22.08 11.08 -6.23
N ALA A 72 -21.05 10.44 -5.67
CA ALA A 72 -20.71 10.52 -4.25
C ALA A 72 -19.53 11.45 -3.93
N THR A 73 -18.76 11.90 -4.91
CA THR A 73 -17.49 12.62 -4.69
C THR A 73 -17.21 13.73 -5.70
N ASP A 74 -16.46 14.75 -5.26
CA ASP A 74 -16.05 15.92 -6.05
C ASP A 74 -14.52 16.00 -6.28
N VAL A 75 -13.81 14.90 -6.06
CA VAL A 75 -12.34 14.85 -6.11
C VAL A 75 -11.83 14.53 -7.51
N GLU A 76 -10.52 14.70 -7.71
CA GLU A 76 -9.88 14.44 -8.98
C GLU A 76 -10.03 12.97 -9.39
N GLU A 77 -10.43 12.73 -10.65
CA GLU A 77 -10.64 11.40 -11.21
C GLU A 77 -9.42 10.48 -11.09
N ARG A 78 -8.21 11.05 -10.98
CA ARG A 78 -6.98 10.32 -10.70
C ARG A 78 -7.13 9.38 -9.49
N ILE A 79 -7.88 9.77 -8.46
CA ILE A 79 -8.13 8.91 -7.29
C ILE A 79 -8.90 7.65 -7.70
N PHE A 80 -9.91 7.76 -8.57
CA PHE A 80 -10.60 6.58 -9.09
C PHE A 80 -9.63 5.69 -9.85
N SER A 81 -8.87 6.24 -10.80
CA SER A 81 -7.93 5.49 -11.65
C SER A 81 -6.75 4.86 -10.89
N GLU A 82 -6.36 5.41 -9.74
CA GLU A 82 -5.29 4.88 -8.88
C GLU A 82 -5.78 3.73 -7.98
N TRP A 83 -7.08 3.67 -7.67
CA TRP A 83 -7.62 2.74 -6.66
C TRP A 83 -8.52 1.64 -7.25
N PHE A 84 -9.32 1.94 -8.26
CA PHE A 84 -10.24 0.99 -8.88
C PHE A 84 -9.49 -0.20 -9.45
N GLN A 85 -9.77 -1.40 -8.93
CA GLN A 85 -9.13 -2.68 -9.30
C GLN A 85 -7.59 -2.68 -9.25
N LYS A 86 -6.97 -1.74 -8.53
CA LYS A 86 -5.51 -1.64 -8.37
C LYS A 86 -5.05 -1.68 -6.92
N MET A 87 -5.98 -1.51 -5.98
CA MET A 87 -5.71 -1.47 -4.55
C MET A 87 -6.76 -2.27 -3.80
N HIS A 88 -6.34 -2.89 -2.69
CA HIS A 88 -7.27 -3.51 -1.76
C HIS A 88 -8.18 -2.46 -1.10
N CYS A 89 -9.49 -2.72 -1.08
CA CYS A 89 -10.43 -2.03 -0.23
C CYS A 89 -10.01 -2.23 1.24
N PRO A 90 -9.85 -1.16 2.02
CA PRO A 90 -9.36 -1.27 3.39
C PRO A 90 -10.30 -2.10 4.26
N LYS A 91 -9.71 -2.94 5.12
CA LYS A 91 -10.42 -3.73 6.12
C LYS A 91 -10.97 -2.85 7.24
N CYS A 92 -11.90 -3.41 8.02
CA CYS A 92 -12.53 -2.73 9.15
C CYS A 92 -11.49 -2.19 10.16
N GLU A 93 -10.38 -2.91 10.38
CA GLU A 93 -9.30 -2.45 11.25
C GLU A 93 -8.70 -1.12 10.75
N THR A 94 -8.42 -1.00 9.45
CA THR A 94 -7.90 0.23 8.85
C THR A 94 -8.93 1.34 8.90
N LEU A 95 -10.18 1.06 8.54
CA LEU A 95 -11.25 2.06 8.51
C LEU A 95 -11.52 2.70 9.88
N LYS A 96 -11.39 1.92 10.97
CA LYS A 96 -11.62 2.39 12.34
C LYS A 96 -10.49 3.28 12.88
N LYS A 97 -9.31 3.30 12.24
CA LYS A 97 -8.20 4.17 12.66
C LYS A 97 -8.55 5.62 12.37
N GLU A 98 -8.16 6.51 13.27
CA GLU A 98 -8.12 7.93 12.98
C GLU A 98 -6.94 8.23 12.06
N SER A 99 -7.11 9.20 11.17
CA SER A 99 -6.04 9.61 10.28
C SER A 99 -5.95 11.13 10.19
N LYS A 100 -4.72 11.61 9.97
CA LYS A 100 -4.43 13.03 9.70
C LYS A 100 -4.82 13.45 8.27
N GLY A 101 -5.15 12.49 7.40
CA GLY A 101 -5.58 12.74 6.01
C GLY A 101 -4.96 11.77 5.01
N TYR A 102 -5.33 11.93 3.74
CA TYR A 102 -4.79 11.14 2.62
C TYR A 102 -3.25 11.27 2.54
N PRO A 103 -2.49 10.18 2.30
CA PRO A 103 -2.90 8.90 1.71
C PRO A 103 -3.40 7.82 2.68
N ASP A 104 -3.46 8.09 3.98
CA ASP A 104 -3.97 7.13 4.95
C ASP A 104 -5.52 7.12 4.90
N LEU A 105 -6.09 5.92 4.87
CA LEU A 105 -7.51 5.66 4.64
C LEU A 105 -8.31 5.48 5.93
N GLY A 106 -7.69 5.66 7.10
CA GLY A 106 -8.43 5.68 8.36
C GLY A 106 -9.54 6.74 8.32
N VAL A 107 -10.76 6.36 8.71
CA VAL A 107 -11.95 7.24 8.72
C VAL A 107 -12.67 7.22 10.08
N GLY A 108 -12.00 6.79 11.14
CA GLY A 108 -12.56 6.75 12.50
C GLY A 108 -13.06 8.12 12.96
N ASP A 109 -12.39 9.19 12.51
CA ASP A 109 -12.70 10.59 12.83
C ASP A 109 -13.86 11.21 12.02
N LEU A 110 -14.50 10.43 11.13
CA LEU A 110 -15.56 10.88 10.22
C LEU A 110 -16.97 10.37 10.57
N GLY A 111 -17.07 9.44 11.54
CA GLY A 111 -18.34 8.84 11.93
C GLY A 111 -19.05 8.13 10.77
N LEU A 112 -18.29 7.48 9.87
CA LEU A 112 -18.83 6.69 8.75
C LEU A 112 -19.13 5.25 9.16
N CYS A 113 -18.32 4.67 10.04
CA CYS A 113 -18.50 3.31 10.53
C CYS A 113 -19.58 3.31 11.63
N GLN A 114 -20.81 2.97 11.26
CA GLN A 114 -21.94 2.73 12.17
C GLN A 114 -22.35 1.26 12.04
N PRO A 115 -21.71 0.35 12.78
CA PRO A 115 -21.88 -1.09 12.56
C PRO A 115 -23.31 -1.55 12.86
N ASP A 116 -23.82 -2.44 12.01
CA ASP A 116 -25.01 -3.25 12.28
C ASP A 116 -24.62 -4.64 12.82
N GLU A 117 -25.60 -5.52 13.01
CA GLU A 117 -25.40 -6.86 13.57
C GLU A 117 -24.46 -7.72 12.70
N LEU A 118 -24.56 -7.59 11.38
CA LEU A 118 -23.80 -8.37 10.41
C LEU A 118 -22.33 -7.95 10.34
N CYS A 119 -22.00 -6.71 10.71
CA CYS A 119 -20.61 -6.22 10.68
C CYS A 119 -19.64 -7.05 11.52
N ARG A 120 -20.13 -7.84 12.50
CA ARG A 120 -19.30 -8.70 13.34
C ARG A 120 -18.83 -9.98 12.65
N GLU A 121 -19.51 -10.37 11.57
CA GLU A 121 -19.23 -11.60 10.83
C GLU A 121 -18.16 -11.41 9.75
N PHE A 122 -17.81 -10.16 9.42
CA PHE A 122 -16.95 -9.84 8.29
C PHE A 122 -15.76 -8.94 8.67
N GLN A 123 -14.64 -9.13 7.97
CA GLN A 123 -13.40 -8.39 8.23
C GLN A 123 -13.30 -7.06 7.47
N GLY A 124 -14.16 -6.85 6.48
CA GLY A 124 -14.13 -5.63 5.67
C GLY A 124 -15.36 -5.44 4.80
N PRO A 125 -15.43 -4.28 4.11
CA PRO A 125 -16.61 -3.90 3.34
C PRO A 125 -16.94 -4.87 2.20
N VAL A 126 -15.93 -5.33 1.47
CA VAL A 126 -16.10 -6.28 0.36
C VAL A 126 -16.59 -7.63 0.89
N ASP A 127 -16.00 -8.13 1.98
CA ASP A 127 -16.42 -9.40 2.57
C ASP A 127 -17.89 -9.35 3.01
N TYR A 128 -18.30 -8.22 3.59
CA TYR A 128 -19.68 -7.95 3.96
C TYR A 128 -20.63 -7.97 2.76
N ALA A 129 -20.33 -7.15 1.73
CA ALA A 129 -21.25 -6.94 0.61
C ALA A 129 -21.41 -8.19 -0.25
N CYS A 130 -20.32 -8.94 -0.43
CA CYS A 130 -20.28 -10.16 -1.24
C CYS A 130 -20.57 -11.43 -0.42
N ARG A 131 -20.90 -11.31 0.89
CA ARG A 131 -21.04 -12.46 1.82
C ARG A 131 -19.87 -13.43 1.74
N ARG A 132 -18.67 -12.88 1.57
CA ARG A 132 -17.47 -13.64 1.26
C ARG A 132 -16.94 -14.32 2.52
N LEU A 133 -17.22 -15.62 2.62
CA LEU A 133 -16.63 -16.52 3.61
C LEU A 133 -15.48 -17.36 3.01
N SER A 134 -15.37 -17.43 1.68
CA SER A 134 -14.30 -18.14 0.95
C SER A 134 -14.05 -17.53 -0.44
N GLU A 135 -12.98 -17.93 -1.13
CA GLU A 135 -12.55 -17.33 -2.41
C GLU A 135 -13.29 -17.83 -3.66
N LYS A 136 -14.27 -18.73 -3.52
CA LYS A 136 -14.80 -19.54 -4.63
C LYS A 136 -15.62 -18.78 -5.69
N ASP A 137 -16.10 -17.58 -5.38
CA ASP A 137 -17.07 -16.83 -6.21
C ASP A 137 -16.49 -15.55 -6.82
N GLY A 138 -15.22 -15.58 -7.22
CA GLY A 138 -14.55 -14.43 -7.83
C GLY A 138 -13.29 -14.80 -8.60
N CYS A 139 -12.63 -13.80 -9.14
CA CYS A 139 -11.35 -13.95 -9.82
C CYS A 139 -10.22 -13.26 -9.04
N GLN A 140 -9.01 -13.78 -9.18
CA GLN A 140 -7.79 -13.15 -8.67
C GLN A 140 -7.11 -12.44 -9.84
N ILE A 141 -6.90 -11.14 -9.72
CA ILE A 141 -6.12 -10.37 -10.70
C ILE A 141 -4.80 -9.95 -10.09
N HIS A 142 -3.74 -9.90 -10.89
CA HIS A 142 -2.47 -9.33 -10.46
C HIS A 142 -2.58 -7.80 -10.41
N ILE A 143 -2.18 -7.19 -9.30
CA ILE A 143 -2.16 -5.72 -9.15
C ILE A 143 -0.77 -5.15 -8.99
N LYS A 144 0.17 -5.92 -8.41
CA LYS A 144 1.52 -5.43 -8.15
C LYS A 144 2.51 -6.57 -8.00
N THR A 145 3.72 -6.35 -8.48
CA THR A 145 4.88 -7.18 -8.12
C THR A 145 5.72 -6.41 -7.12
N LEU A 146 6.03 -7.06 -6.00
CA LEU A 146 6.88 -6.57 -4.94
C LEU A 146 8.07 -7.50 -4.76
N TYR A 147 9.18 -6.93 -4.30
CA TYR A 147 10.38 -7.70 -4.01
C TYR A 147 10.75 -7.51 -2.55
N ARG A 148 10.74 -8.61 -1.80
CA ARG A 148 11.17 -8.62 -0.40
C ARG A 148 12.68 -8.81 -0.39
N VAL A 149 13.39 -7.75 -0.08
CA VAL A 149 14.85 -7.73 -0.02
C VAL A 149 15.28 -7.88 1.43
N ARG A 150 15.91 -9.01 1.75
CA ARG A 150 16.56 -9.25 3.03
C ARG A 150 17.91 -8.57 3.03
N VAL A 151 18.16 -7.71 4.01
CA VAL A 151 19.41 -6.95 4.12
C VAL A 151 20.00 -7.06 5.52
N PHE A 152 21.32 -7.04 5.60
CA PHE A 152 22.05 -6.85 6.85
C PHE A 152 22.37 -5.37 7.04
N ASP A 153 21.86 -4.76 8.11
CA ASP A 153 22.16 -3.39 8.51
C ASP A 153 23.43 -3.36 9.35
N TRP A 154 24.54 -2.92 8.74
CA TRP A 154 25.85 -2.84 9.42
C TRP A 154 25.90 -1.79 10.53
N SER A 155 25.03 -0.78 10.50
CA SER A 155 24.98 0.24 11.56
C SER A 155 24.35 -0.29 12.85
N ARG A 156 23.46 -1.29 12.73
CA ARG A 156 22.73 -1.87 13.85
C ARG A 156 23.12 -3.32 14.15
N GLY A 157 23.87 -3.97 13.26
CA GLY A 157 24.29 -5.37 13.37
C GLY A 157 23.12 -6.36 13.31
N LEU A 158 22.08 -6.06 12.52
CA LEU A 158 20.86 -6.89 12.45
C LEU A 158 20.31 -7.04 11.04
N GLU A 159 19.62 -8.14 10.82
CA GLU A 159 18.88 -8.38 9.59
C GLU A 159 17.54 -7.64 9.60
N CYS A 160 17.17 -7.09 8.46
CA CYS A 160 15.87 -6.49 8.25
C CYS A 160 15.40 -6.68 6.81
N GLU A 161 14.14 -6.32 6.58
CA GLU A 161 13.49 -6.51 5.29
C GLU A 161 13.02 -5.18 4.72
N ILE A 162 13.15 -5.06 3.40
CA ILE A 162 12.74 -3.90 2.65
C ILE A 162 11.88 -4.40 1.48
N GLU A 163 10.69 -3.85 1.33
CA GLU A 163 9.85 -4.12 0.16
C GLU A 163 10.16 -3.09 -0.93
N LEU A 164 10.54 -3.58 -2.11
CA LEU A 164 10.83 -2.75 -3.27
C LEU A 164 9.79 -2.96 -4.36
N SER A 165 9.47 -1.87 -5.06
CA SER A 165 8.85 -1.96 -6.38
C SER A 165 9.83 -2.50 -7.43
N GLU A 166 9.31 -2.90 -8.59
CA GLU A 166 10.14 -3.36 -9.70
C GLU A 166 11.17 -2.32 -10.17
N ALA A 167 10.77 -1.04 -10.22
CA ALA A 167 11.69 0.05 -10.55
C ALA A 167 12.80 0.22 -9.50
N GLU A 168 12.45 0.19 -8.20
CA GLU A 168 13.45 0.29 -7.12
C GLU A 168 14.38 -0.93 -7.09
N LEU A 169 13.91 -2.12 -7.50
CA LEU A 169 14.77 -3.29 -7.65
C LEU A 169 15.71 -3.15 -8.85
N ALA A 170 15.24 -2.62 -9.98
CA ALA A 170 16.10 -2.35 -11.14
C ALA A 170 17.25 -1.41 -10.76
N ASP A 171 16.93 -0.29 -10.10
CA ASP A 171 17.94 0.65 -9.58
C ASP A 171 18.94 -0.04 -8.64
N LEU A 172 18.47 -0.92 -7.75
CA LEU A 172 19.35 -1.70 -6.86
C LEU A 172 20.26 -2.65 -7.64
N ASN A 173 19.74 -3.36 -8.63
CA ASN A 173 20.50 -4.31 -9.43
C ASN A 173 21.61 -3.62 -10.24
N GLU A 174 21.36 -2.43 -10.78
CA GLU A 174 22.37 -1.61 -11.45
C GLU A 174 23.53 -1.29 -10.49
N LEU A 175 23.21 -0.87 -9.26
CA LEU A 175 24.23 -0.57 -8.25
C LEU A 175 24.99 -1.82 -7.79
N LEU A 176 24.32 -2.97 -7.70
CA LEU A 176 24.98 -4.23 -7.35
C LEU A 176 25.96 -4.67 -8.46
N ALA A 177 25.61 -4.46 -9.73
CA ALA A 177 26.50 -4.70 -10.85
C ALA A 177 27.72 -3.76 -10.82
N GLU A 178 27.51 -2.45 -10.61
CA GLU A 178 28.61 -1.48 -10.48
C GLU A 178 29.54 -1.82 -9.29
N MET A 179 28.98 -2.31 -8.18
CA MET A 179 29.76 -2.71 -6.99
C MET A 179 30.64 -3.94 -7.24
N GLN A 180 30.24 -4.87 -8.12
CA GLN A 180 31.06 -6.03 -8.47
C GLN A 180 32.36 -5.61 -9.18
N GLU A 181 32.33 -4.53 -9.95
CA GLU A 181 33.49 -3.96 -10.63
C GLU A 181 34.36 -3.12 -9.68
N GLN A 182 33.78 -2.56 -8.62
CA GLN A 182 34.41 -1.58 -7.75
C GLN A 182 34.41 -2.04 -6.29
N LYS A 183 35.34 -2.94 -5.95
CA LYS A 183 35.47 -3.58 -4.62
C LYS A 183 35.64 -2.63 -3.43
N GLU A 184 36.02 -1.38 -3.68
CA GLU A 184 36.19 -0.36 -2.64
C GLU A 184 34.88 0.37 -2.30
N LYS A 185 33.76 0.07 -2.97
CA LYS A 185 32.46 0.69 -2.70
C LYS A 185 31.62 -0.18 -1.77
N THR A 186 30.83 0.48 -0.93
CA THR A 186 29.84 -0.12 -0.04
C THR A 186 28.44 0.39 -0.41
N LEU A 187 27.47 -0.51 -0.42
CA LEU A 187 26.07 -0.19 -0.65
C LEU A 187 25.47 0.53 0.57
N VAL A 188 24.82 1.66 0.33
CA VAL A 188 24.18 2.48 1.35
C VAL A 188 22.70 2.64 1.04
N TYR A 189 21.88 2.38 2.05
CA TYR A 189 20.44 2.53 2.04
C TYR A 189 19.97 3.78 2.78
N THR A 190 18.97 4.45 2.22
CA THR A 190 18.26 5.57 2.82
C THR A 190 16.76 5.49 2.53
N ARG A 191 15.95 5.99 3.46
CA ARG A 191 14.49 6.15 3.30
C ARG A 191 14.21 7.63 3.11
N ILE A 192 13.56 7.98 2.00
CA ILE A 192 13.22 9.38 1.69
C ILE A 192 11.71 9.48 1.64
N LYS A 193 11.12 10.45 2.34
CA LYS A 193 9.69 10.75 2.22
C LYS A 193 9.48 11.69 1.04
N ALA A 194 8.83 11.20 -0.01
CA ALA A 194 8.48 11.97 -1.21
C ALA A 194 6.98 11.84 -1.49
N HIS A 195 6.28 12.97 -1.64
CA HIS A 195 4.82 13.01 -1.88
C HIS A 195 4.01 12.15 -0.89
N GLY A 196 4.40 12.16 0.38
CA GLY A 196 3.71 11.40 1.43
C GLY A 196 4.01 9.89 1.44
N ARG A 197 4.77 9.36 0.48
CA ARG A 197 5.21 7.96 0.43
C ARG A 197 6.68 7.84 0.82
N ILE A 198 7.04 6.71 1.43
CA ILE A 198 8.44 6.36 1.67
C ILE A 198 8.98 5.76 0.36
N ARG A 199 10.06 6.33 -0.16
CA ARG A 199 10.86 5.75 -1.24
C ARG A 199 12.14 5.16 -0.69
N HIS A 200 12.50 4.00 -1.22
CA HIS A 200 13.74 3.32 -0.89
C HIS A 200 14.81 3.76 -1.88
N ARG A 201 15.90 4.35 -1.36
CA ARG A 201 17.01 4.79 -2.20
C ARG A 201 18.30 4.10 -1.78
N PHE A 202 18.94 3.52 -2.77
CA PHE A 202 20.25 2.91 -2.67
C PHE A 202 21.29 3.79 -3.37
N ALA A 203 22.52 3.74 -2.88
CA ALA A 203 23.66 4.42 -3.49
C ALA A 203 24.94 3.70 -3.10
N LEU A 204 25.96 3.80 -3.93
CA LEU A 204 27.31 3.37 -3.57
C LEU A 204 28.08 4.51 -2.92
N LYS A 205 28.82 4.20 -1.85
CA LYS A 205 29.80 5.10 -1.26
C LYS A 205 31.15 4.42 -1.20
N ASN A 206 32.22 5.19 -1.36
CA ASN A 206 33.56 4.66 -1.11
C ASN A 206 33.66 4.20 0.34
N ASN A 207 34.30 3.05 0.54
CA ASN A 207 34.63 2.51 1.84
C ASN A 207 35.77 3.36 2.40
N GLU A 208 35.41 4.50 2.99
CA GLU A 208 36.30 5.20 3.90
C GLU A 208 36.54 4.23 5.05
N GLY A 209 37.68 3.53 5.03
CA GLY A 209 38.09 2.64 6.11
C GLY A 209 38.00 3.32 7.48
N PRO A 210 38.14 2.57 8.59
CA PRO A 210 38.00 3.13 9.93
C PRO A 210 38.79 4.44 10.03
N ARG A 211 38.10 5.54 10.39
CA ARG A 211 38.74 6.86 10.54
C ARG A 211 40.04 6.65 11.32
N ARG A 212 41.17 7.02 10.70
CA ARG A 212 42.54 6.90 11.25
C ARG A 212 42.79 7.65 12.59
N GLN A 213 41.75 8.04 13.31
CA GLN A 213 41.85 8.69 14.62
C GLN A 213 41.95 7.72 15.81
N MET A 214 41.92 6.41 15.62
CA MET A 214 42.07 5.44 16.73
C MET A 214 43.44 4.74 16.83
N LEU A 215 44.41 5.08 15.99
CA LEU A 215 45.77 4.50 16.05
C LEU A 215 46.82 5.48 16.60
N SER A 216 46.42 6.69 17.02
CA SER A 216 47.32 7.63 17.70
C SER A 216 47.30 7.52 19.23
N ASP A 217 46.40 6.71 19.81
CA ASP A 217 46.27 6.54 21.27
C ASP A 217 46.91 5.24 21.78
N LEU A 218 47.68 4.54 20.93
CA LEU A 218 48.35 3.27 21.23
C LEU A 218 49.86 3.26 20.90
N LEU A 219 50.49 4.44 20.81
CA LEU A 219 51.94 4.58 20.74
C LEU A 219 52.46 5.39 21.94
#